data_AF-A0A7C3W8H1-F1
#
_entry.id   AF-A0A7C3W8H1-F1
#
_cell.length_a   1.000
_cell.length_b   1.000
_cell.length_c   1.000
_cell.angle_alpha   90.00
_cell.angle_beta   90.00
_cell.angle_gamma   90.00
#
_symmetry.space_group_name_H-M   'P 1'
#
loop_
_entity.id
_entity.type
_entity.pdbx_description
1 polymer ?
#
loop_
_entity_poly.entity_id
_entity_poly.type
_entity_poly.pdbx_seq_one_letter_code
_entity_poly.pdbx_strand_id
1 'polypeptide(L)'
;MKKRHDHYFKRARQENYPARSVYKLQELDDQFKLLRPGLKVLDLGATPGSWTLYAAQKVGPTGRVLGVDITPTDTAFPENVTFMLADALDPGPEFRQALADMAPLD
;
A
#
# COMPACT_ATOMS: atom_id res chain seq x y z
N MET A 1 -10.55 26.01 -3.81
CA MET A 1 -9.27 25.45 -3.30
C MET A 1 -8.21 25.53 -4.39
N LYS A 2 -7.09 26.23 -4.16
CA LYS A 2 -5.99 26.35 -5.14
C LYS A 2 -5.36 24.97 -5.36
N LYS A 3 -5.62 24.34 -6.51
CA LYS A 3 -4.89 23.14 -6.97
C LYS A 3 -3.45 23.54 -7.29
N ARG A 4 -2.60 23.65 -6.27
CA ARG A 4 -1.16 23.70 -6.50
C ARG A 4 -0.75 22.26 -6.82
N HIS A 5 -0.81 21.89 -8.10
CA HIS A 5 -0.15 20.69 -8.61
C HIS A 5 1.34 20.88 -8.38
N ASP A 6 1.79 20.59 -7.17
CA ASP A 6 3.16 20.78 -6.80
C ASP A 6 4.04 19.75 -7.52
N HIS A 7 5.33 20.05 -7.57
CA HIS A 7 6.32 19.25 -8.27
C HIS A 7 6.17 17.74 -7.94
N TYR A 8 5.92 17.40 -6.68
CA TYR A 8 5.73 16.01 -6.24
C TYR A 8 4.47 15.34 -6.79
N PHE A 9 3.36 16.06 -6.93
CA PHE A 9 2.18 15.48 -7.59
C PHE A 9 2.46 15.11 -9.05
N LYS A 10 3.15 16.00 -9.79
CA LYS A 10 3.53 15.73 -11.19
C LYS A 10 4.50 14.57 -11.29
N ARG A 11 5.52 14.57 -10.42
CA ARG A 11 6.53 13.51 -10.36
C ARG A 11 5.89 12.15 -10.04
N ALA A 12 4.97 12.09 -9.07
CA ALA A 12 4.29 10.84 -8.72
C ALA A 12 3.52 10.27 -9.91
N ARG A 13 2.80 11.14 -10.65
CA ARG A 13 2.11 10.74 -11.87
C ARG A 13 3.06 10.24 -12.97
N GLN A 14 4.23 10.87 -13.13
CA GLN A 14 5.26 10.41 -14.08
C GLN A 14 5.85 9.06 -13.69
N GLU A 15 5.96 8.79 -12.40
CA GLU A 15 6.41 7.52 -11.83
C GLU A 15 5.27 6.49 -11.64
N ASN A 16 4.07 6.77 -12.17
CA ASN A 16 2.87 5.93 -12.09
C ASN A 16 2.36 5.63 -10.66
N TYR A 17 2.61 6.54 -9.72
CA TYR A 17 2.01 6.52 -8.39
C TYR A 17 0.75 7.39 -8.31
N PRO A 18 -0.36 6.90 -7.72
CA PRO A 18 -1.63 7.64 -7.65
C PRO A 18 -1.58 8.85 -6.71
N ALA A 19 -0.66 8.87 -5.76
CA ALA A 19 -0.47 9.95 -4.79
C ALA A 19 1.01 10.23 -4.49
N ARG A 20 1.30 11.51 -4.21
CA ARG A 20 2.63 11.99 -3.78
C ARG A 20 3.05 11.51 -2.39
N SER A 21 2.17 10.85 -1.64
CA SER A 21 2.50 10.30 -0.32
C SER A 21 3.56 9.21 -0.40
N VAL A 22 3.76 8.59 -1.58
CA VAL A 22 4.80 7.56 -1.82
C VAL A 22 6.19 8.02 -1.38
N TYR A 23 6.53 9.29 -1.60
CA TYR A 23 7.86 9.82 -1.25
C TYR A 23 8.14 9.78 0.25
N LYS A 24 7.10 9.86 1.09
CA LYS A 24 7.26 9.72 2.54
C LYS A 24 7.67 8.30 2.93
N LEU A 25 7.03 7.29 2.32
CA LEU A 25 7.37 5.89 2.59
C LEU A 25 8.74 5.54 2.01
N GLN A 26 9.08 6.05 0.83
CA GLN A 26 10.42 5.91 0.24
C GLN A 26 11.51 6.45 1.16
N GLU A 27 11.34 7.67 1.69
CA GLU A 27 12.30 8.27 2.62
C GLU A 27 12.44 7.44 3.91
N LEU A 28 11.31 6.99 4.48
CA LEU A 28 11.31 6.11 5.66
C LEU A 28 11.99 4.77 5.39
N ASP A 29 11.68 4.12 4.26
CA ASP A 29 12.29 2.85 3.90
C ASP A 29 13.80 3.00 3.61
N ASP A 30 14.20 4.09 2.96
CA ASP A 30 15.62 4.38 2.71
C ASP A 30 16.40 4.55 4.01
N GLN A 31 15.81 5.21 5.02
CA GLN A 31 16.43 5.44 6.31
C GLN A 31 16.42 4.21 7.22
N PHE A 32 15.30 3.50 7.32
CA PHE A 32 15.07 2.47 8.34
C PHE A 32 15.07 1.04 7.78
N LYS A 33 15.14 0.86 6.46
CA LYS A 33 15.10 -0.44 5.78
C LYS A 33 13.87 -1.27 6.19
N LEU A 34 12.72 -0.62 6.21
CA LEU A 34 11.44 -1.19 6.67
C LEU A 34 11.00 -2.37 5.81
N LEU A 35 11.20 -2.28 4.49
CA LEU A 35 10.69 -3.22 3.51
C LEU A 35 11.82 -4.04 2.90
N ARG A 36 11.64 -5.37 2.90
CA ARG A 36 12.61 -6.33 2.36
C ARG A 36 11.88 -7.37 1.49
N PRO A 37 12.57 -7.98 0.51
CA PRO A 37 11.99 -9.04 -0.29
C PRO A 37 11.41 -10.18 0.57
N GLY A 38 10.24 -10.69 0.19
CA GLY A 38 9.56 -11.77 0.89
C GLY A 38 8.68 -11.35 2.07
N LEU A 39 8.72 -10.09 2.51
CA LEU A 39 7.89 -9.65 3.64
C LEU A 39 6.40 -9.65 3.31
N LYS A 40 5.60 -9.83 4.36
CA LYS A 40 4.16 -9.64 4.36
C LYS A 40 3.84 -8.28 4.98
N VAL A 41 3.06 -7.45 4.30
CA VAL A 41 2.77 -6.06 4.70
C VAL A 41 1.27 -5.83 4.76
N LEU A 42 0.81 -5.24 5.86
CA LEU A 42 -0.55 -4.71 6.00
C LEU A 42 -0.51 -3.19 5.87
N ASP A 43 -1.21 -2.64 4.88
CA ASP A 43 -1.35 -1.20 4.63
C ASP A 43 -2.78 -0.76 4.98
N LEU A 44 -2.93 0.03 6.05
CA LEU A 44 -4.22 0.47 6.58
C LEU A 44 -4.50 1.92 6.20
N GLY A 45 -5.70 2.21 5.71
CA GLY A 45 -6.01 3.52 5.12
C GLY A 45 -5.32 3.69 3.77
N ALA A 46 -5.33 2.62 2.98
CA ALA A 46 -4.50 2.46 1.81
C ALA A 46 -4.91 3.32 0.61
N THR A 47 -6.15 3.85 0.55
CA THR A 47 -6.63 4.60 -0.64
C THR A 47 -5.88 5.93 -0.79
N PRO A 48 -5.33 6.25 -1.99
CA PRO A 48 -5.57 5.62 -3.29
C PRO A 48 -4.61 4.48 -3.70
N GLY A 49 -3.64 4.09 -2.88
CA GLY A 49 -2.83 2.87 -3.09
C GLY A 49 -1.34 3.12 -3.35
N SER A 50 -0.83 4.34 -3.17
CA SER A 50 0.59 4.66 -3.43
C SER A 50 1.55 3.89 -2.53
N TRP A 51 1.22 3.75 -1.25
CA TRP A 51 2.05 3.01 -0.30
C TRP A 51 1.98 1.51 -0.59
N THR A 52 0.78 0.99 -0.84
CA THR A 52 0.55 -0.39 -1.28
C THR A 52 1.39 -0.76 -2.51
N LEU A 53 1.39 0.08 -3.57
CA LEU A 53 2.18 -0.15 -4.78
C LEU A 53 3.68 -0.18 -4.49
N TYR A 54 4.17 0.79 -3.73
CA TYR A 54 5.58 0.84 -3.38
C TYR A 54 5.99 -0.37 -2.54
N ALA A 55 5.19 -0.72 -1.53
CA ALA A 55 5.42 -1.90 -0.70
C ALA A 55 5.47 -3.17 -1.56
N ALA A 56 4.53 -3.34 -2.49
CA ALA A 56 4.47 -4.50 -3.38
C ALA A 56 5.73 -4.65 -4.24
N GLN A 57 6.27 -3.55 -4.76
CA GLN A 57 7.53 -3.54 -5.50
C GLN A 57 8.72 -3.94 -4.61
N LYS A 58 8.75 -3.44 -3.36
CA LYS A 58 9.86 -3.67 -2.41
C LYS A 58 9.89 -5.09 -1.85
N VAL A 59 8.73 -5.65 -1.52
CA VAL A 59 8.64 -7.04 -1.02
C VAL A 59 8.76 -8.06 -2.15
N GLY A 60 8.52 -7.64 -3.39
CA GLY A 60 8.73 -8.46 -4.58
C GLY A 60 7.76 -9.64 -4.69
N PRO A 61 7.98 -10.53 -5.68
CA PRO A 61 7.01 -11.57 -6.05
C PRO A 61 6.81 -12.66 -4.98
N THR A 62 7.76 -12.81 -4.06
CA THR A 62 7.66 -13.76 -2.95
C THR A 62 7.06 -13.14 -1.69
N GLY A 63 6.94 -11.82 -1.63
CA GLY A 63 6.25 -11.10 -0.57
C GLY A 63 4.77 -10.90 -0.88
N ARG A 64 4.04 -10.35 0.07
CA ARG A 64 2.60 -10.09 -0.09
C ARG A 64 2.19 -8.80 0.58
N VAL A 65 1.28 -8.06 -0.03
CA VAL A 65 0.71 -6.84 0.56
C VAL A 65 -0.81 -6.96 0.63
N LEU A 66 -1.38 -6.69 1.79
CA LEU A 66 -2.81 -6.51 1.99
C LEU A 66 -3.08 -5.04 2.23
N GLY A 67 -3.69 -4.37 1.26
CA GLY A 67 -4.18 -3.00 1.39
C GLY A 67 -5.63 -3.01 1.87
N VAL A 68 -5.96 -2.18 2.85
CA VAL A 68 -7.31 -2.08 3.41
C VAL A 68 -7.71 -0.62 3.56
N ASP A 69 -8.90 -0.29 3.08
CA ASP A 69 -9.50 1.03 3.25
C ASP A 69 -11.03 0.91 3.25
N ILE A 70 -11.72 1.89 3.85
CA ILE A 70 -13.18 2.03 3.79
C ILE A 70 -13.66 2.69 2.49
N THR A 71 -12.72 3.17 1.67
CA THR A 71 -12.95 3.83 0.38
C THR A 71 -12.37 2.97 -0.74
N PRO A 72 -13.08 2.78 -1.87
CA PRO A 72 -12.54 2.04 -3.01
C PRO A 72 -11.39 2.79 -3.69
N THR A 73 -10.65 2.09 -4.54
CA THR A 73 -9.60 2.66 -5.39
C THR A 73 -9.69 2.12 -6.81
N ASP A 74 -9.33 2.96 -7.79
CA ASP A 74 -9.20 2.59 -9.20
C ASP A 74 -7.77 2.13 -9.56
N THR A 75 -6.87 2.09 -8.57
CA THR A 75 -5.48 1.69 -8.77
C THR A 75 -5.38 0.22 -9.14
N ALA A 76 -4.77 -0.08 -10.28
CA ALA A 76 -4.40 -1.43 -10.64
C ALA A 76 -3.17 -1.86 -9.83
N PHE A 77 -3.27 -3.01 -9.17
CA PHE A 77 -2.20 -3.57 -8.34
C PHE A 77 -1.57 -4.82 -8.99
N PRO A 78 -0.30 -5.12 -8.71
CA PRO A 78 0.35 -6.36 -9.12
C PRO A 78 -0.23 -7.59 -8.37
N GLU A 79 0.06 -8.79 -8.86
CA GLU A 79 -0.50 -10.06 -8.36
C GLU A 79 -0.21 -10.34 -6.88
N ASN A 80 0.89 -9.80 -6.34
CA ASN A 80 1.26 -9.97 -4.94
C ASN A 80 0.50 -9.03 -3.98
N VAL A 81 -0.51 -8.30 -4.48
CA VAL A 81 -1.37 -7.42 -3.70
C VAL A 81 -2.78 -7.98 -3.63
N THR A 82 -3.38 -7.92 -2.44
CA THR A 82 -4.82 -8.03 -2.25
C THR A 82 -5.30 -6.70 -1.68
N PHE A 83 -6.32 -6.08 -2.28
CA PHE A 83 -6.92 -4.85 -1.76
C PHE A 83 -8.34 -5.16 -1.30
N MET A 84 -8.68 -4.78 -0.06
CA MET A 84 -9.99 -5.02 0.53
C MET A 84 -10.68 -3.70 0.89
N LEU A 85 -11.94 -3.57 0.47
CA LEU A 85 -12.84 -2.53 0.95
C LEU A 85 -13.42 -2.99 2.30
N ALA A 86 -12.81 -2.57 3.40
CA ALA A 86 -13.20 -3.00 4.75
C ALA A 86 -12.84 -1.94 5.81
N ASP A 87 -13.54 -1.99 6.93
CA ASP A 87 -13.18 -1.21 8.13
C ASP A 87 -12.16 -1.98 8.96
N ALA A 88 -11.00 -1.36 9.20
CA ALA A 88 -9.97 -1.96 10.03
C ALA A 88 -10.30 -1.95 11.53
N LEU A 89 -11.18 -1.05 11.97
CA LEU A 89 -11.62 -0.93 13.35
C LEU A 89 -12.80 -1.86 13.67
N ASP A 90 -13.57 -2.25 12.66
CA ASP A 90 -14.60 -3.30 12.75
C ASP A 90 -14.35 -4.39 11.70
N PRO A 91 -13.34 -5.25 11.92
CA PRO A 91 -12.93 -6.22 10.93
C PRO A 91 -13.98 -7.33 10.81
N GLY A 92 -14.65 -7.38 9.66
CA GLY A 92 -15.54 -8.46 9.28
C GLY A 92 -14.80 -9.81 9.10
N PRO A 93 -15.55 -10.92 8.93
CA PRO A 93 -14.98 -12.26 8.85
C PRO A 93 -13.98 -12.42 7.70
N GLU A 94 -14.25 -11.80 6.55
CA GLU A 94 -13.36 -11.86 5.38
C GLU A 94 -12.01 -11.19 5.66
N PHE A 95 -12.00 -9.99 6.28
CA PHE A 95 -10.74 -9.32 6.61
C PHE A 95 -9.97 -10.09 7.68
N ARG A 96 -10.67 -10.65 8.68
CA ARG A 96 -10.03 -11.53 9.68
C ARG A 96 -9.40 -12.76 9.05
N GLN A 97 -10.07 -13.38 8.07
CA GLN A 97 -9.52 -14.51 7.34
C GLN A 97 -8.29 -14.11 6.52
N ALA A 98 -8.34 -12.98 5.80
CA ALA A 98 -7.20 -12.49 5.03
C ALA A 98 -5.97 -12.20 5.92
N LEU A 99 -6.19 -11.64 7.13
CA LEU A 99 -5.13 -11.47 8.12
C LEU A 99 -4.56 -12.82 8.60
N ALA A 100 -5.43 -13.80 8.85
CA ALA A 100 -5.01 -15.14 9.27
C ALA A 100 -4.18 -15.84 8.19
N ASP A 101 -4.55 -15.70 6.91
CA ASP A 101 -3.81 -16.26 5.77
C ASP A 101 -2.42 -15.63 5.61
N MET A 102 -2.26 -14.39 6.09
CA MET A 102 -0.97 -13.72 6.15
C MET A 102 -0.17 -14.06 7.41
N ALA A 103 -0.73 -14.75 8.39
CA ALA A 103 -0.01 -15.11 9.61
C ALA A 103 1.08 -16.18 9.37
N PRO A 104 2.13 -16.26 10.22
CA PRO A 104 2.53 -15.20 11.12
C PRO A 104 2.95 -13.95 10.33
N LEU A 105 2.69 -12.78 10.93
CA LEU A 105 3.29 -11.53 10.49
C LEU A 105 4.64 -11.47 11.21
N ASP A 106 5.71 -11.55 10.44
CA ASP A 106 7.09 -11.63 10.91
C ASP A 106 7.58 -10.30 11.51
#